data_AF-A0A840V684-F1
#
_entry.id   AF-A0A840V684-F1
#
_cell.length_a   1.000
_cell.length_b   1.000
_cell.length_c   1.000
_cell.angle_alpha   90.00
_cell.angle_beta   90.00
_cell.angle_gamma   90.00
#
_symmetry.space_group_name_H-M   'P 1'
#
loop_
_entity.id
_entity.type
_entity.pdbx_description
1 polymer ?
#
loop_
_entity_poly.entity_id
_entity_poly.type
_entity_poly.pdbx_seq_one_letter_code
_entity_poly.pdbx_strand_id
1 'polypeptide(L)'
;MKLFTTIAALGALTVASFGATTDPVGYITQTIVGKTASSDPDVFNLLGITLHGSKVVSGSLTAVTATSVSADIDFDTLLESGNTYVLRITSGAQDGAVVAVSDWGTSAGLDAGALETSPNDLSAAGVAAGDTFELRVAPTISSVFGAANEIGFAEATSITTADVVWLPTGGGGFAKYFYHPGASFPVVVAEGWKNSSGQAAGDTPIVYSDGLFVQRRSTGDISLVVTGEVILSNTQLLVEAGLFNYVGSIFPVGSTLGNSGLEANLLAATSISTADVVWLPNGSGGYNKFFYHPGASFPVVVAAGWKTSAGADASAQALTPGMIIQRRGSGDVNVTISVPDYNLE
;
A
#
# COMPACT_ATOMS: atom_id res chain seq x y z
N MET A 1 -59.56 -49.77 -27.86
CA MET A 1 -58.35 -49.05 -28.32
C MET A 1 -58.61 -47.55 -28.27
N LYS A 2 -58.24 -46.88 -27.17
CA LYS A 2 -57.89 -45.46 -27.13
C LYS A 2 -56.89 -45.27 -26.00
N LEU A 3 -55.62 -45.16 -26.38
CA LEU A 3 -54.48 -44.78 -25.54
C LEU A 3 -54.77 -43.39 -24.95
N PHE A 4 -54.67 -43.24 -23.63
CA PHE A 4 -54.46 -41.93 -23.02
C PHE A 4 -52.95 -41.71 -22.92
N THR A 5 -52.43 -40.86 -23.79
CA THR A 5 -51.03 -40.43 -23.77
C THR A 5 -50.89 -39.29 -22.78
N THR A 6 -50.25 -39.54 -21.65
CA THR A 6 -49.82 -38.52 -20.70
C THR A 6 -48.63 -37.76 -21.29
N ILE A 7 -48.79 -36.48 -21.59
CA ILE A 7 -47.68 -35.59 -21.96
C ILE A 7 -47.18 -34.95 -20.67
N ALA A 8 -46.00 -35.39 -20.21
CA ALA A 8 -45.26 -34.70 -19.16
C ALA A 8 -44.59 -33.46 -19.78
N ALA A 9 -45.01 -32.26 -19.36
CA ALA A 9 -44.33 -31.02 -19.68
C ALA A 9 -43.03 -30.96 -18.87
N LEU A 10 -41.89 -31.20 -19.54
CA LEU A 10 -40.56 -31.00 -18.97
C LEU A 10 -40.26 -29.50 -19.05
N GLY A 11 -40.47 -28.78 -17.95
CA GLY A 11 -40.11 -27.37 -17.84
C GLY A 11 -38.59 -27.20 -17.96
N ALA A 12 -38.17 -26.36 -18.90
CA ALA A 12 -36.78 -25.97 -19.06
C ALA A 12 -36.33 -25.20 -17.80
N LEU A 13 -35.45 -25.80 -16.99
CA LEU A 13 -34.68 -25.04 -16.01
C LEU A 13 -33.69 -24.16 -16.80
N THR A 14 -33.94 -22.87 -16.82
CA THR A 14 -32.91 -21.88 -17.16
C THR A 14 -31.88 -21.88 -16.03
N VAL A 15 -30.73 -22.50 -16.27
CA VAL A 15 -29.55 -22.32 -15.42
C VAL A 15 -29.04 -20.91 -15.70
N ALA A 16 -29.28 -19.97 -14.78
CA ALA A 16 -28.57 -18.70 -14.80
C ALA A 16 -27.09 -19.01 -14.60
N SER A 17 -26.23 -18.66 -15.56
CA SER A 17 -24.80 -18.70 -15.31
C SER A 17 -24.49 -17.59 -14.32
N PHE A 18 -24.14 -17.94 -13.09
CA PHE A 18 -23.42 -17.01 -12.22
C PHE A 18 -22.04 -16.87 -12.84
N GLY A 19 -21.79 -15.75 -13.50
CA GLY A 19 -20.42 -15.36 -13.83
C GLY A 19 -19.69 -15.11 -12.52
N ALA A 20 -18.79 -16.01 -12.13
CA ALA A 20 -17.87 -15.70 -11.06
C ALA A 20 -16.85 -14.71 -11.62
N THR A 21 -16.93 -13.45 -11.21
CA THR A 21 -15.86 -12.48 -11.42
C THR A 21 -14.83 -12.69 -10.31
N THR A 22 -13.66 -13.21 -10.67
CA THR A 22 -12.52 -13.24 -9.75
C THR A 22 -11.74 -11.94 -9.87
N ASP A 23 -11.22 -11.43 -8.76
CA ASP A 23 -10.30 -10.30 -8.82
C ASP A 23 -9.04 -10.70 -9.59
N PRO A 24 -8.46 -9.80 -10.41
CA PRO A 24 -7.22 -10.09 -11.12
C PRO A 24 -6.08 -10.35 -10.14
N VAL A 25 -5.40 -11.49 -10.31
CA VAL A 25 -4.20 -11.84 -9.56
C VAL A 25 -2.98 -11.83 -10.47
N GLY A 26 -1.82 -11.54 -9.90
CA GLY A 26 -0.58 -11.52 -10.66
C GLY A 26 0.65 -11.51 -9.78
N TYR A 27 1.77 -11.19 -10.42
CA TYR A 27 3.02 -10.93 -9.75
C TYR A 27 3.72 -9.75 -10.40
N ILE A 28 4.51 -9.02 -9.61
CA ILE A 28 5.46 -8.02 -10.10
C ILE A 28 6.84 -8.32 -9.54
N THR A 29 7.86 -7.93 -10.30
CA THR A 29 9.24 -8.01 -9.86
C THR A 29 9.78 -6.60 -9.70
N GLN A 30 10.29 -6.28 -8.51
CA GLN A 30 10.98 -5.03 -8.22
C GLN A 30 12.46 -5.33 -8.02
N THR A 31 13.32 -4.63 -8.76
CA THR A 31 14.76 -4.72 -8.57
C THR A 31 15.18 -3.89 -7.37
N ILE A 32 15.89 -4.50 -6.42
CA ILE A 32 16.58 -3.83 -5.34
C ILE A 32 18.04 -3.71 -5.77
N VAL A 33 18.44 -2.49 -6.10
CA VAL A 33 19.76 -2.19 -6.61
C VAL A 33 20.79 -2.29 -5.48
N GLY A 34 21.86 -3.03 -5.74
CA GLY A 34 23.00 -3.14 -4.84
C GLY A 34 24.13 -2.20 -5.19
N LYS A 35 25.21 -2.29 -4.41
CA LYS A 35 26.44 -1.56 -4.73
C LYS A 35 27.06 -2.09 -6.02
N THR A 36 27.73 -1.19 -6.76
CA THR A 36 28.56 -1.60 -7.90
C THR A 36 29.88 -2.20 -7.40
N ALA A 37 30.52 -1.56 -6.42
CA ALA A 37 31.72 -2.03 -5.74
C ALA A 37 31.57 -1.97 -4.22
N SER A 38 32.33 -2.78 -3.48
CA SER A 38 32.23 -2.85 -2.01
C SER A 38 32.59 -1.54 -1.30
N SER A 39 33.38 -0.68 -1.94
CA SER A 39 33.75 0.65 -1.46
C SER A 39 32.67 1.72 -1.67
N ASP A 40 31.65 1.43 -2.47
CA ASP A 40 30.60 2.39 -2.79
C ASP A 40 29.68 2.62 -1.57
N PRO A 41 29.05 3.80 -1.46
CA PRO A 41 28.04 4.04 -0.44
C PRO A 41 26.87 3.05 -0.55
N ASP A 42 26.19 2.83 0.57
CA ASP A 42 24.98 2.01 0.60
C ASP A 42 23.90 2.60 -0.32
N VAL A 43 23.13 1.72 -0.97
CA VAL A 43 22.07 2.11 -1.90
C VAL A 43 20.73 2.02 -1.20
N PHE A 44 19.94 3.09 -1.23
CA PHE A 44 18.58 3.11 -0.71
C PHE A 44 17.58 2.95 -1.85
N ASN A 45 16.76 1.90 -1.75
CA ASN A 45 15.71 1.57 -2.70
C ASN A 45 14.36 1.87 -2.05
N LEU A 46 13.59 2.81 -2.60
CA LEU A 46 12.22 3.05 -2.16
C LEU A 46 11.29 2.10 -2.91
N LEU A 47 10.58 1.26 -2.16
CA LEU A 47 9.67 0.24 -2.67
C LEU A 47 8.26 0.52 -2.17
N GLY A 48 7.27 -0.07 -2.83
CA GLY A 48 5.89 -0.12 -2.35
C GLY A 48 5.25 -1.45 -2.71
N ILE A 49 4.25 -1.87 -1.96
CA ILE A 49 3.55 -3.14 -2.17
C ILE A 49 2.32 -2.87 -3.05
N THR A 50 2.43 -3.18 -4.35
CA THR A 50 1.39 -2.87 -5.35
C THR A 50 0.52 -4.06 -5.74
N LEU A 51 0.62 -5.15 -4.98
CA LEU A 51 -0.24 -6.33 -5.07
C LEU A 51 -0.56 -6.75 -3.64
N HIS A 52 -1.81 -7.13 -3.40
CA HIS A 52 -2.34 -7.24 -2.05
C HIS A 52 -2.79 -8.66 -1.76
N GLY A 53 -2.70 -9.08 -0.50
CA GLY A 53 -3.28 -10.34 -0.06
C GLY A 53 -4.79 -10.36 -0.31
N SER A 54 -5.36 -11.55 -0.49
CA SER A 54 -6.78 -11.71 -0.80
C SER A 54 -7.71 -11.08 0.24
N LYS A 55 -8.89 -10.65 -0.20
CA LYS A 55 -9.97 -10.19 0.69
C LYS A 55 -10.35 -11.31 1.64
N VAL A 56 -10.29 -11.02 2.94
CA VAL A 56 -10.80 -11.88 4.00
C VAL A 56 -12.32 -11.80 4.02
N VAL A 57 -12.85 -10.58 3.93
CA VAL A 57 -14.28 -10.29 3.87
C VAL A 57 -14.54 -8.92 3.27
N SER A 58 -15.77 -8.73 2.79
CA SER A 58 -16.32 -7.45 2.37
C SER A 58 -17.78 -7.36 2.80
N GLY A 59 -18.27 -6.15 3.05
CA GLY A 59 -19.65 -5.96 3.48
C GLY A 59 -20.04 -4.48 3.55
N SER A 60 -21.14 -4.21 4.24
CA SER A 60 -21.59 -2.85 4.54
C SER A 60 -21.51 -2.58 6.03
N LEU A 61 -21.14 -1.35 6.38
CA LEU A 61 -21.08 -0.88 7.75
C LEU A 61 -22.50 -0.68 8.30
N THR A 62 -22.75 -1.17 9.50
CA THR A 62 -24.02 -0.99 10.23
C THR A 62 -23.94 0.17 11.21
N ALA A 63 -22.75 0.48 11.71
CA ALA A 63 -22.48 1.62 12.58
C ALA A 63 -21.04 2.13 12.38
N VAL A 64 -20.84 3.41 12.65
CA VAL A 64 -19.54 4.08 12.63
C VAL A 64 -19.47 5.00 13.84
N THR A 65 -18.39 4.92 14.58
CA THR A 65 -18.06 5.83 15.68
C THR A 65 -16.72 6.51 15.39
N ALA A 66 -16.24 7.29 16.36
CA ALA A 66 -14.95 7.94 16.25
C ALA A 66 -13.76 6.96 16.32
N THR A 67 -13.94 5.76 16.85
CA THR A 67 -12.80 4.82 16.99
C THR A 67 -13.13 3.40 16.54
N SER A 68 -14.37 3.14 16.13
CA SER A 68 -14.78 1.81 15.69
C SER A 68 -15.78 1.85 14.55
N VAL A 69 -15.81 0.77 13.78
CA VAL A 69 -16.84 0.48 12.79
C VAL A 69 -17.46 -0.87 13.08
N SER A 70 -18.73 -1.05 12.73
CA SER A 70 -19.43 -2.33 12.91
C SER A 70 -20.04 -2.81 11.61
N ALA A 71 -20.17 -4.13 11.47
CA ALA A 71 -20.85 -4.80 10.37
C ALA A 71 -21.64 -6.00 10.88
N ASP A 72 -22.59 -6.50 10.09
CA ASP A 72 -23.31 -7.76 10.38
C ASP A 72 -22.44 -8.98 10.02
N ILE A 73 -21.25 -9.05 10.63
CA ILE A 73 -20.21 -10.07 10.41
C ILE A 73 -19.63 -10.45 11.78
N ASP A 74 -19.49 -11.75 12.04
CA ASP A 74 -18.85 -12.24 13.26
C ASP A 74 -17.32 -12.28 13.10
N PHE A 75 -16.65 -11.17 13.44
CA PHE A 75 -15.19 -11.06 13.34
C PHE A 75 -14.43 -11.96 14.33
N ASP A 76 -15.02 -12.36 15.46
CA ASP A 76 -14.37 -13.28 16.41
C ASP A 76 -14.16 -14.68 15.78
N THR A 77 -15.04 -15.08 14.86
CA THR A 77 -14.92 -16.37 14.16
C THR A 77 -14.11 -16.30 12.87
N LEU A 78 -14.04 -15.13 12.26
CA LEU A 78 -13.44 -14.92 10.95
C LEU A 78 -11.97 -14.53 11.03
N LEU A 79 -11.59 -13.73 12.03
CA LEU A 79 -10.26 -13.16 12.16
C LEU A 79 -9.41 -13.95 13.16
N GLU A 80 -8.13 -14.06 12.85
CA GLU A 80 -7.16 -14.82 13.63
C GLU A 80 -6.24 -13.88 14.41
N SER A 81 -6.10 -14.14 15.70
CA SER A 81 -5.20 -13.37 16.57
C SER A 81 -3.75 -13.45 16.08
N GLY A 82 -3.02 -12.33 16.16
CA GLY A 82 -1.62 -12.24 15.73
C GLY A 82 -1.44 -11.71 14.30
N ASN A 83 -2.53 -11.62 13.53
CA ASN A 83 -2.53 -10.91 12.26
C ASN A 83 -2.90 -9.44 12.45
N THR A 84 -2.30 -8.57 11.63
CA THR A 84 -2.77 -7.20 11.47
C THR A 84 -3.70 -7.15 10.27
N TYR A 85 -4.88 -6.57 10.44
CA TYR A 85 -5.84 -6.40 9.35
C TYR A 85 -5.86 -4.96 8.87
N VAL A 86 -6.14 -4.78 7.59
CA VAL A 86 -6.31 -3.48 6.96
C VAL A 86 -7.72 -3.38 6.42
N LEU A 87 -8.47 -2.43 6.95
CA LEU A 87 -9.79 -2.03 6.50
C LEU A 87 -9.64 -1.04 5.35
N ARG A 88 -10.32 -1.30 4.24
CA ARG A 88 -10.45 -0.36 3.13
C ARG A 88 -11.91 -0.03 2.90
N ILE A 89 -12.24 1.26 2.91
CA ILE A 89 -13.57 1.76 2.56
C ILE A 89 -13.70 1.74 1.04
N THR A 90 -14.83 1.24 0.52
CA THR A 90 -15.05 0.99 -0.91
C THR A 90 -16.27 1.72 -1.48
N SER A 91 -16.86 2.64 -0.70
CA SER A 91 -17.91 3.55 -1.16
C SER A 91 -17.95 4.82 -0.31
N GLY A 92 -18.84 5.74 -0.68
CA GLY A 92 -19.10 6.95 0.11
C GLY A 92 -18.01 8.01 -0.06
N ALA A 93 -17.94 8.95 0.90
CA ALA A 93 -17.03 10.09 0.83
C ALA A 93 -15.54 9.68 0.99
N GLN A 94 -15.30 8.56 1.63
CA GLN A 94 -13.96 8.02 1.92
C GLN A 94 -13.64 6.78 1.08
N ASP A 95 -14.27 6.63 -0.11
CA ASP A 95 -13.93 5.56 -1.03
C ASP A 95 -12.42 5.55 -1.32
N GLY A 96 -11.78 4.41 -1.06
CA GLY A 96 -10.35 4.19 -1.16
C GLY A 96 -9.56 4.44 0.12
N ALA A 97 -10.16 4.93 1.20
CA ALA A 97 -9.45 5.14 2.47
C ALA A 97 -9.01 3.81 3.09
N VAL A 98 -7.78 3.80 3.61
CA VAL A 98 -7.10 2.63 4.16
C VAL A 98 -6.76 2.88 5.63
N VAL A 99 -7.13 1.95 6.49
CA VAL A 99 -6.97 2.07 7.94
C VAL A 99 -6.54 0.73 8.53
N ALA A 100 -5.55 0.74 9.42
CA ALA A 100 -5.19 -0.46 10.17
C ALA A 100 -6.24 -0.74 11.25
N VAL A 101 -6.62 -2.00 11.38
CA VAL A 101 -7.47 -2.46 12.49
C VAL A 101 -6.57 -2.77 13.67
N SER A 102 -6.82 -2.12 14.81
CA SER A 102 -6.03 -2.30 16.03
C SER A 102 -6.56 -3.40 16.93
N ASP A 103 -7.88 -3.66 16.91
CA ASP A 103 -8.50 -4.77 17.64
C ASP A 103 -9.88 -5.13 17.04
N TRP A 104 -10.46 -6.25 17.44
CA TRP A 104 -11.78 -6.69 16.94
C TRP A 104 -12.56 -7.56 17.92
N GLY A 105 -13.89 -7.52 17.75
CA GLY A 105 -14.81 -8.44 18.38
C GLY A 105 -14.86 -8.37 19.91
N THR A 106 -15.59 -9.33 20.47
CA THR A 106 -15.90 -9.38 21.90
C THR A 106 -14.69 -9.75 22.76
N SER A 107 -13.72 -10.47 22.19
CA SER A 107 -12.46 -10.82 22.87
C SER A 107 -11.64 -9.59 23.26
N ALA A 108 -11.77 -8.50 22.50
CA ALA A 108 -11.18 -7.18 22.75
C ALA A 108 -12.00 -6.28 23.69
N GLY A 109 -13.20 -6.74 24.10
CA GLY A 109 -14.17 -5.92 24.83
C GLY A 109 -14.97 -4.97 23.93
N LEU A 110 -14.99 -5.19 22.61
CA LEU A 110 -15.85 -4.49 21.67
C LEU A 110 -17.19 -5.22 21.50
N ASP A 111 -18.13 -4.59 20.80
CA ASP A 111 -19.36 -5.26 20.38
C ASP A 111 -19.07 -6.35 19.35
N ALA A 112 -19.94 -7.37 19.29
CA ALA A 112 -19.87 -8.39 18.26
C ALA A 112 -19.97 -7.74 16.87
N GLY A 113 -19.02 -8.06 15.99
CA GLY A 113 -18.95 -7.47 14.65
C GLY A 113 -18.40 -6.04 14.62
N ALA A 114 -17.70 -5.58 15.67
CA ALA A 114 -16.95 -4.33 15.65
C ALA A 114 -15.46 -4.54 15.34
N LEU A 115 -14.88 -3.56 14.63
CA LEU A 115 -13.44 -3.37 14.40
C LEU A 115 -13.04 -2.05 15.04
N GLU A 116 -11.96 -2.04 15.83
CA GLU A 116 -11.34 -0.83 16.35
C GLU A 116 -10.36 -0.27 15.31
N THR A 117 -10.50 1.03 15.02
CA THR A 117 -9.73 1.77 14.00
C THR A 117 -8.97 2.96 14.60
N SER A 118 -8.92 3.07 15.93
CA SER A 118 -8.14 4.09 16.62
C SER A 118 -6.67 4.07 16.18
N PRO A 119 -6.03 5.25 15.98
CA PRO A 119 -6.50 6.60 16.33
C PRO A 119 -7.31 7.31 15.24
N ASN A 120 -7.74 6.63 14.17
CA ASN A 120 -8.41 7.26 13.05
C ASN A 120 -9.91 7.48 13.33
N ASP A 121 -10.32 8.76 13.39
CA ASP A 121 -11.73 9.16 13.47
C ASP A 121 -12.43 9.12 12.11
N LEU A 122 -12.95 7.93 11.79
CA LEU A 122 -13.63 7.67 10.53
C LEU A 122 -14.98 8.38 10.43
N SER A 123 -15.66 8.58 11.56
CA SER A 123 -16.91 9.34 11.59
C SER A 123 -16.70 10.81 11.24
N ALA A 124 -15.64 11.44 11.76
CA ALA A 124 -15.26 12.80 11.42
C ALA A 124 -14.74 12.92 9.99
N ALA A 125 -14.11 11.86 9.47
CA ALA A 125 -13.76 11.76 8.05
C ALA A 125 -14.99 11.62 7.14
N GLY A 126 -16.18 11.31 7.68
CA GLY A 126 -17.42 11.19 6.92
C GLY A 126 -17.72 9.78 6.41
N VAL A 127 -17.10 8.75 6.99
CA VAL A 127 -17.56 7.36 6.85
C VAL A 127 -18.88 7.22 7.60
N ALA A 128 -19.86 6.57 6.98
CA ALA A 128 -21.21 6.42 7.52
C ALA A 128 -21.71 4.97 7.48
N ALA A 129 -22.73 4.68 8.30
CA ALA A 129 -23.48 3.44 8.16
C ALA A 129 -24.09 3.33 6.75
N GLY A 130 -23.99 2.16 6.15
CA GLY A 130 -24.35 1.89 4.75
C GLY A 130 -23.15 1.91 3.79
N ASP A 131 -22.03 2.56 4.16
CA ASP A 131 -20.81 2.50 3.35
C ASP A 131 -20.28 1.06 3.28
N THR A 132 -19.70 0.69 2.13
CA THR A 132 -19.11 -0.62 1.93
C THR A 132 -17.63 -0.64 2.28
N PHE A 133 -17.13 -1.82 2.62
CA PHE A 133 -15.74 -2.03 2.96
C PHE A 133 -15.22 -3.39 2.48
N GLU A 134 -13.89 -3.52 2.46
CA GLU A 134 -13.18 -4.79 2.40
C GLU A 134 -12.12 -4.86 3.48
N LEU A 135 -11.80 -6.08 3.92
CA LEU A 135 -10.80 -6.36 4.94
C LEU A 135 -9.76 -7.33 4.38
N ARG A 136 -8.48 -7.04 4.60
CA ARG A 136 -7.34 -7.86 4.14
C ARG A 136 -6.35 -8.05 5.28
N VAL A 137 -5.57 -9.14 5.24
CA VAL A 137 -4.41 -9.29 6.12
C VAL A 137 -3.28 -8.41 5.59
N ALA A 138 -2.64 -7.62 6.46
CA ALA A 138 -1.42 -6.89 6.12
C ALA A 138 -0.28 -7.89 5.89
N PRO A 139 0.48 -7.78 4.79
CA PRO A 139 1.68 -8.59 4.61
C PRO A 139 2.70 -8.27 5.70
N THR A 140 3.51 -9.25 6.10
CA THR A 140 4.57 -9.08 7.09
C THR A 140 5.96 -8.99 6.44
N ILE A 141 6.97 -8.58 7.19
CA ILE A 141 8.36 -8.63 6.72
C ILE A 141 8.72 -10.05 6.24
N SER A 142 8.36 -11.07 7.02
CA SER A 142 8.59 -12.47 6.64
C SER A 142 7.83 -12.87 5.38
N SER A 143 6.60 -12.41 5.17
CA SER A 143 5.84 -12.79 3.97
C SER A 143 6.33 -12.08 2.71
N VAL A 144 6.87 -10.87 2.83
CA VAL A 144 7.37 -10.07 1.69
C VAL A 144 8.80 -10.44 1.31
N PHE A 145 9.69 -10.50 2.29
CA PHE A 145 11.12 -10.71 2.07
C PHE A 145 11.58 -12.15 2.30
N GLY A 146 10.68 -13.00 2.78
CA GLY A 146 10.93 -14.40 3.08
C GLY A 146 11.32 -14.63 4.54
N ALA A 147 10.71 -15.63 5.17
CA ALA A 147 10.93 -15.96 6.58
C ALA A 147 12.35 -16.44 6.87
N ALA A 148 13.02 -17.03 5.86
CA ALA A 148 14.39 -17.51 5.90
C ALA A 148 15.33 -16.70 4.99
N ASN A 149 15.01 -15.43 4.72
CA ASN A 149 15.78 -14.54 3.84
C ASN A 149 15.92 -15.08 2.40
N GLU A 150 14.86 -15.65 1.85
CA GLU A 150 14.81 -16.21 0.50
C GLU A 150 15.12 -15.16 -0.59
N ILE A 151 14.94 -13.87 -0.28
CA ILE A 151 15.28 -12.76 -1.17
C ILE A 151 16.81 -12.53 -1.32
N GLY A 152 17.63 -13.03 -0.40
CA GLY A 152 19.08 -12.92 -0.47
C GLY A 152 19.64 -11.59 0.06
N PHE A 153 19.08 -11.06 1.14
CA PHE A 153 19.72 -9.95 1.86
C PHE A 153 21.05 -10.40 2.47
N ALA A 154 21.99 -9.47 2.56
CA ALA A 154 23.18 -9.66 3.37
C ALA A 154 22.77 -9.75 4.84
N GLU A 155 22.91 -10.95 5.39
CA GLU A 155 22.69 -11.22 6.80
C GLU A 155 23.89 -10.78 7.65
N ALA A 156 23.63 -10.35 8.88
CA ALA A 156 24.69 -10.10 9.85
C ALA A 156 24.18 -10.17 11.29
N THR A 157 25.10 -10.27 12.24
CA THR A 157 24.79 -10.22 13.68
C THR A 157 24.49 -8.80 14.19
N SER A 158 24.66 -7.79 13.32
CA SER A 158 24.40 -6.38 13.62
C SER A 158 23.71 -5.68 12.45
N ILE A 159 22.76 -4.81 12.77
CA ILE A 159 22.07 -3.94 11.82
C ILE A 159 23.00 -2.96 11.10
N THR A 160 24.24 -2.77 11.56
CA THR A 160 25.22 -1.86 10.94
C THR A 160 25.95 -2.45 9.75
N THR A 161 25.87 -3.77 9.56
CA THR A 161 26.56 -4.47 8.46
C THR A 161 25.60 -5.29 7.58
N ALA A 162 24.42 -5.64 8.10
CA ALA A 162 23.37 -6.28 7.31
C ALA A 162 22.74 -5.31 6.29
N ASP A 163 21.96 -5.83 5.35
CA ASP A 163 20.95 -5.00 4.68
C ASP A 163 19.82 -4.68 5.65
N VAL A 164 19.16 -3.55 5.41
CA VAL A 164 18.18 -3.01 6.36
C VAL A 164 16.89 -2.62 5.64
N VAL A 165 15.77 -3.14 6.12
CA VAL A 165 14.42 -2.63 5.79
C VAL A 165 14.10 -1.48 6.74
N TRP A 166 13.72 -0.34 6.20
CA TRP A 166 13.24 0.81 6.97
C TRP A 166 11.76 1.00 6.68
N LEU A 167 10.93 0.78 7.69
CA LEU A 167 9.49 0.97 7.63
C LEU A 167 9.14 2.31 8.29
N PRO A 168 8.39 3.20 7.62
CA PRO A 168 7.93 4.44 8.25
C PRO A 168 7.13 4.16 9.52
N THR A 169 7.23 5.05 10.52
CA THR A 169 6.45 4.97 11.77
C THR A 169 5.45 6.11 11.92
N GLY A 170 5.22 6.87 10.85
CA GLY A 170 4.56 8.19 10.93
C GLY A 170 5.49 9.27 11.49
N GLY A 171 5.10 10.55 11.34
CA GLY A 171 5.82 11.70 11.90
C GLY A 171 7.27 11.86 11.42
N GLY A 172 7.62 11.26 10.27
CA GLY A 172 8.97 11.28 9.68
C GLY A 172 9.98 10.28 10.27
N GLY A 173 9.55 9.37 11.15
CA GLY A 173 10.40 8.33 11.75
C GLY A 173 10.45 7.02 10.95
N PHE A 174 11.42 6.17 11.29
CA PHE A 174 11.55 4.82 10.71
C PHE A 174 11.94 3.78 11.77
N ALA A 175 11.22 2.66 11.75
CA ALA A 175 11.64 1.41 12.38
C ALA A 175 12.55 0.65 11.42
N LYS A 176 13.55 -0.06 11.95
CA LYS A 176 14.58 -0.71 11.15
C LYS A 176 14.65 -2.19 11.47
N TYR A 177 14.77 -2.99 10.42
CA TYR A 177 14.76 -4.44 10.49
C TYR A 177 15.86 -5.05 9.63
N PHE A 178 16.47 -6.12 10.10
CA PHE A 178 17.53 -6.84 9.40
C PHE A 178 17.41 -8.35 9.64
N TYR A 179 17.99 -9.15 8.75
CA TYR A 179 18.03 -10.59 8.94
C TYR A 179 19.29 -11.01 9.71
N HIS A 180 19.11 -11.73 10.81
CA HIS A 180 20.19 -12.24 11.64
C HIS A 180 20.41 -13.74 11.37
N PRO A 181 21.66 -14.19 11.09
CA PRO A 181 21.97 -15.59 10.73
C PRO A 181 21.92 -16.58 11.92
N GLY A 182 21.32 -16.16 13.05
CA GLY A 182 21.47 -16.80 14.35
C GLY A 182 22.89 -16.72 14.94
N ALA A 183 23.04 -17.19 16.17
CA ALA A 183 24.31 -17.41 16.86
C ALA A 183 24.13 -18.50 17.92
N SER A 184 25.11 -19.38 18.08
CA SER A 184 25.07 -20.47 19.07
C SER A 184 26.01 -20.25 20.26
N PHE A 185 26.95 -19.31 20.16
CA PHE A 185 27.91 -18.98 21.21
C PHE A 185 28.46 -17.55 21.03
N PRO A 186 28.73 -16.78 22.10
CA PRO A 186 28.51 -17.09 23.52
C PRO A 186 27.07 -16.87 23.99
N VAL A 187 26.25 -16.19 23.19
CA VAL A 187 24.83 -15.95 23.44
C VAL A 187 24.05 -16.63 22.32
N VAL A 188 23.07 -17.45 22.69
CA VAL A 188 22.19 -18.08 21.71
C VAL A 188 21.22 -17.04 21.19
N VAL A 189 21.27 -16.78 19.89
CA VAL A 189 20.34 -15.90 19.17
C VAL A 189 19.69 -16.73 18.08
N ALA A 190 18.36 -16.78 18.08
CA ALA A 190 17.63 -17.45 17.01
C ALA A 190 17.82 -16.70 15.70
N GLU A 191 17.98 -17.45 14.62
CA GLU A 191 17.94 -16.94 13.25
C GLU A 191 16.61 -16.22 12.97
N GLY A 192 16.63 -15.28 12.03
CA GLY A 192 15.44 -14.63 11.51
C GLY A 192 15.49 -13.11 11.57
N TRP A 193 14.39 -12.48 11.16
CA TRP A 193 14.20 -11.03 11.17
C TRP A 193 14.26 -10.45 12.57
N LYS A 194 15.08 -9.42 12.75
CA LYS A 194 15.24 -8.67 14.00
C LYS A 194 14.99 -7.19 13.81
N ASN A 195 14.45 -6.53 14.83
CA ASN A 195 14.44 -5.07 14.91
C ASN A 195 15.80 -4.52 15.36
N SER A 196 15.96 -3.19 15.40
CA SER A 196 17.19 -2.53 15.86
C SER A 196 17.62 -2.86 17.29
N SER A 197 16.72 -3.39 18.11
CA SER A 197 16.99 -3.83 19.48
C SER A 197 17.29 -5.33 19.59
N GLY A 198 17.35 -6.05 18.47
CA GLY A 198 17.66 -7.49 18.41
C GLY A 198 16.47 -8.41 18.75
N GLN A 199 15.25 -7.88 18.84
CA GLN A 199 14.05 -8.66 19.10
C GLN A 199 13.49 -9.23 17.80
N ALA A 200 12.80 -10.37 17.87
CA ALA A 200 12.13 -10.97 16.71
C ALA A 200 11.14 -10.00 16.08
N ALA A 201 11.15 -9.93 14.75
CA ALA A 201 10.38 -8.93 14.00
C ALA A 201 9.81 -9.44 12.68
N GLY A 202 9.82 -10.77 12.45
CA GLY A 202 9.31 -11.36 11.21
C GLY A 202 7.83 -11.06 10.96
N ASP A 203 7.03 -11.00 12.04
CA ASP A 203 5.59 -10.74 11.99
C ASP A 203 5.24 -9.24 11.96
N THR A 204 6.24 -8.36 11.78
CA THR A 204 5.98 -6.92 11.65
C THR A 204 5.14 -6.66 10.40
N PRO A 205 3.94 -6.07 10.52
CA PRO A 205 3.09 -5.79 9.38
C PRO A 205 3.62 -4.64 8.53
N ILE A 206 3.33 -4.68 7.24
CA ILE A 206 3.61 -3.64 6.24
C ILE A 206 2.26 -3.20 5.69
N VAL A 207 1.82 -1.98 6.06
CA VAL A 207 0.60 -1.41 5.50
C VAL A 207 0.90 -0.99 4.06
N TYR A 208 0.10 -1.45 3.11
CA TYR A 208 0.42 -1.34 1.68
C TYR A 208 0.33 0.09 1.13
N SER A 209 -0.30 1.02 1.86
CA SER A 209 -0.23 2.46 1.57
C SER A 209 1.17 3.04 1.73
N ASP A 210 2.02 2.38 2.51
CA ASP A 210 3.29 2.92 2.94
C ASP A 210 4.40 2.52 1.95
N GLY A 211 5.26 3.49 1.67
CA GLY A 211 6.52 3.26 0.97
C GLY A 211 7.59 2.87 1.99
N LEU A 212 8.36 1.83 1.71
CA LEU A 212 9.45 1.38 2.58
C LEU A 212 10.80 1.54 1.88
N PHE A 213 11.87 1.67 2.66
CA PHE A 213 13.22 1.60 2.12
C PHE A 213 13.86 0.24 2.33
N VAL A 214 14.62 -0.20 1.34
CA VAL A 214 15.67 -1.20 1.49
C VAL A 214 17.01 -0.53 1.32
N GLN A 215 17.79 -0.48 2.40
CA GLN A 215 19.20 -0.12 2.38
C GLN A 215 20.02 -1.36 2.05
N ARG A 216 20.48 -1.43 0.81
CA ARG A 216 21.32 -2.51 0.30
C ARG A 216 22.79 -2.14 0.47
N ARG A 217 23.50 -2.93 1.26
CA ARG A 217 24.92 -2.76 1.63
C ARG A 217 25.84 -3.69 0.87
N SER A 218 25.32 -4.79 0.34
CA SER A 218 26.07 -5.73 -0.48
C SER A 218 26.07 -5.32 -1.95
N THR A 219 27.02 -5.90 -2.68
CA THR A 219 27.16 -5.70 -4.12
C THR A 219 26.16 -6.54 -4.90
N GLY A 220 25.71 -6.01 -6.03
CA GLY A 220 24.81 -6.72 -6.93
C GLY A 220 23.34 -6.64 -6.53
N ASP A 221 22.52 -6.65 -7.57
CA ASP A 221 21.07 -6.48 -7.45
C ASP A 221 20.39 -7.78 -7.00
N ILE A 222 19.26 -7.62 -6.34
CA ILE A 222 18.35 -8.71 -6.01
C ILE A 222 16.94 -8.35 -6.48
N SER A 223 16.08 -9.36 -6.58
CA SER A 223 14.72 -9.20 -7.09
C SER A 223 13.72 -9.51 -5.99
N LEU A 224 12.87 -8.54 -5.65
CA LEU A 224 11.68 -8.75 -4.84
C LEU A 224 10.53 -9.16 -5.76
N VAL A 225 9.97 -10.34 -5.54
CA VAL A 225 8.76 -10.79 -6.23
C VAL A 225 7.58 -10.60 -5.29
N VAL A 226 6.65 -9.74 -5.67
CA VAL A 226 5.38 -9.55 -4.95
C VAL A 226 4.29 -10.24 -5.74
N THR A 227 3.44 -11.00 -5.07
CA THR A 227 2.28 -11.68 -5.66
C THR A 227 1.01 -11.27 -4.93
N GLY A 228 -0.12 -11.28 -5.61
CA GLY A 228 -1.40 -10.95 -4.98
C GLY A 228 -2.46 -10.46 -5.97
N GLU A 229 -3.51 -9.90 -5.39
CA GLU A 229 -4.63 -9.26 -6.09
C GLU A 229 -4.33 -7.80 -6.44
N VAL A 230 -4.88 -7.36 -7.56
CA VAL A 230 -4.84 -5.96 -8.00
C VAL A 230 -6.05 -5.21 -7.42
N ILE A 231 -5.80 -4.07 -6.76
CA ILE A 231 -6.88 -3.15 -6.39
C ILE A 231 -7.36 -2.42 -7.66
N LEU A 232 -8.67 -2.47 -7.91
CA LEU A 232 -9.29 -1.91 -9.13
C LEU A 232 -10.08 -0.62 -8.87
N SER A 233 -9.83 0.06 -7.77
CA SER A 233 -10.50 1.30 -7.39
C SER A 233 -9.52 2.28 -6.76
N ASN A 234 -9.93 3.54 -6.67
CA ASN A 234 -9.10 4.61 -6.13
C ASN A 234 -8.61 4.30 -4.72
N THR A 235 -7.44 4.80 -4.35
CA THR A 235 -6.90 4.66 -2.99
C THR A 235 -6.60 6.05 -2.43
N GLN A 236 -7.02 6.29 -1.20
CA GLN A 236 -6.73 7.53 -0.49
C GLN A 236 -5.56 7.33 0.46
N LEU A 237 -4.62 8.26 0.42
CA LEU A 237 -3.43 8.29 1.25
C LEU A 237 -3.46 9.57 2.09
N LEU A 238 -3.28 9.44 3.40
CA LEU A 238 -3.04 10.60 4.24
C LEU A 238 -1.63 11.13 3.96
N VAL A 239 -1.54 12.41 3.58
CA VAL A 239 -0.28 13.12 3.36
C VAL A 239 -0.18 14.23 4.39
N GLU A 240 0.77 14.08 5.32
CA GLU A 240 1.03 14.99 6.42
C GLU A 240 1.77 16.25 5.94
N ALA A 241 1.37 17.42 6.45
CA ALA A 241 1.94 18.71 6.13
C ALA A 241 3.34 18.92 6.67
N GLY A 242 4.19 19.57 5.88
CA GLY A 242 5.55 19.95 6.29
C GLY A 242 6.54 18.78 6.36
N LEU A 243 6.12 17.57 5.98
CA LEU A 243 6.92 16.36 6.02
C LEU A 243 7.12 15.73 4.64
N PHE A 244 8.02 14.75 4.60
CA PHE A 244 8.15 13.81 3.49
C PHE A 244 7.31 12.59 3.81
N ASN A 245 6.34 12.31 2.94
CA ASN A 245 5.43 11.18 3.07
C ASN A 245 5.91 10.08 2.13
N TYR A 246 6.25 8.91 2.67
CA TYR A 246 6.74 7.77 1.90
C TYR A 246 5.57 6.83 1.64
N VAL A 247 5.16 6.72 0.38
CA VAL A 247 3.92 6.04 0.01
C VAL A 247 4.14 5.05 -1.12
N GLY A 248 3.34 3.98 -1.14
CA GLY A 248 3.22 3.08 -2.28
C GLY A 248 2.34 3.70 -3.36
N SER A 249 2.60 3.40 -4.64
CA SER A 249 1.72 3.79 -5.75
C SER A 249 0.49 2.89 -5.91
N ILE A 250 0.41 1.81 -5.12
CA ILE A 250 -0.72 0.85 -4.98
C ILE A 250 -0.96 -0.01 -6.24
N PHE A 251 -0.86 0.59 -7.42
CA PHE A 251 -1.17 -0.06 -8.69
C PHE A 251 0.10 -0.62 -9.35
N PRO A 252 0.07 -1.87 -9.83
CA PRO A 252 1.28 -2.53 -10.33
C PRO A 252 1.76 -1.97 -11.68
N VAL A 253 0.85 -1.48 -12.52
CA VAL A 253 1.14 -0.97 -13.87
C VAL A 253 0.14 0.11 -14.28
N GLY A 254 0.49 0.91 -15.30
CA GLY A 254 -0.43 1.84 -15.98
C GLY A 254 -0.55 3.22 -15.34
N SER A 255 -0.13 3.40 -14.09
CA SER A 255 -0.11 4.72 -13.44
C SER A 255 1.02 5.60 -13.97
N THR A 256 0.66 6.82 -14.31
CA THR A 256 1.53 7.94 -14.68
C THR A 256 1.15 9.15 -13.85
N LEU A 257 2.00 10.18 -13.78
CA LEU A 257 1.62 11.43 -13.14
C LEU A 257 0.31 11.99 -13.74
N GLY A 258 0.16 11.96 -15.06
CA GLY A 258 -0.98 12.55 -15.78
C GLY A 258 -2.33 11.84 -15.64
N ASN A 259 -2.36 10.57 -15.22
CA ASN A 259 -3.60 9.83 -14.94
C ASN A 259 -3.76 9.43 -13.46
N SER A 260 -2.84 9.86 -12.59
CA SER A 260 -2.85 9.49 -11.17
C SER A 260 -3.91 10.21 -10.35
N GLY A 261 -4.44 11.34 -10.81
CA GLY A 261 -5.36 12.19 -10.03
C GLY A 261 -4.71 12.92 -8.85
N LEU A 262 -3.41 12.74 -8.61
CA LEU A 262 -2.66 13.39 -7.51
C LEU A 262 -2.81 14.92 -7.55
N GLU A 263 -2.93 15.52 -8.74
CA GLU A 263 -3.06 16.96 -8.93
C GLU A 263 -4.34 17.56 -8.33
N ALA A 264 -5.37 16.74 -8.08
CA ALA A 264 -6.63 17.20 -7.51
C ALA A 264 -6.49 17.59 -6.02
N ASN A 265 -5.53 17.00 -5.30
CA ASN A 265 -5.36 17.18 -3.86
C ASN A 265 -4.04 17.87 -3.49
N LEU A 266 -3.02 17.77 -4.32
CA LEU A 266 -1.71 18.39 -4.08
C LEU A 266 -1.72 19.89 -4.37
N LEU A 267 -0.90 20.62 -3.62
CA LEU A 267 -0.72 22.06 -3.80
C LEU A 267 0.00 22.35 -5.13
N ALA A 268 -0.75 22.86 -6.10
CA ALA A 268 -0.22 23.35 -7.36
C ALA A 268 0.49 24.71 -7.19
N ALA A 269 1.58 24.93 -7.92
CA ALA A 269 2.21 26.25 -8.00
C ALA A 269 2.99 26.45 -9.29
N THR A 270 3.37 27.69 -9.59
CA THR A 270 4.18 28.04 -10.77
C THR A 270 5.66 27.70 -10.62
N SER A 271 6.09 27.26 -9.43
CA SER A 271 7.45 26.85 -9.13
C SER A 271 7.46 25.62 -8.24
N ILE A 272 8.42 24.72 -8.49
CA ILE A 272 8.71 23.58 -7.62
C ILE A 272 9.09 23.99 -6.19
N SER A 273 9.49 25.25 -5.95
CA SER A 273 9.86 25.76 -4.62
C SER A 273 8.65 26.04 -3.72
N THR A 274 7.44 26.14 -4.29
CA THR A 274 6.22 26.44 -3.53
C THR A 274 5.11 25.40 -3.74
N ALA A 275 5.20 24.58 -4.79
CA ALA A 275 4.32 23.44 -4.98
C ALA A 275 4.65 22.28 -4.04
N ASP A 276 3.69 21.38 -3.87
CA ASP A 276 3.99 20.02 -3.43
C ASP A 276 4.84 19.31 -4.49
N VAL A 277 5.71 18.41 -4.03
CA VAL A 277 6.68 17.74 -4.90
C VAL A 277 6.54 16.24 -4.77
N VAL A 278 6.35 15.57 -5.90
CA VAL A 278 6.42 14.12 -6.03
C VAL A 278 7.84 13.72 -6.40
N TRP A 279 8.46 12.85 -5.62
CA TRP A 279 9.80 12.34 -5.85
C TRP A 279 9.70 10.87 -6.24
N LEU A 280 10.18 10.56 -7.44
CA LEU A 280 10.22 9.19 -7.95
C LEU A 280 11.68 8.74 -7.99
N PRO A 281 12.03 7.57 -7.44
CA PRO A 281 13.35 6.98 -7.59
C PRO A 281 13.77 6.92 -9.06
N ASN A 282 15.01 7.27 -9.34
CA ASN A 282 15.55 7.29 -10.71
C ASN A 282 16.32 6.01 -11.09
N GLY A 283 16.33 5.00 -10.22
CA GLY A 283 17.08 3.74 -10.42
C GLY A 283 18.60 3.86 -10.24
N SER A 284 19.12 5.01 -9.82
CA SER A 284 20.56 5.26 -9.61
C SER A 284 20.84 5.81 -8.21
N GLY A 285 20.01 5.44 -7.22
CA GLY A 285 20.12 5.92 -5.84
C GLY A 285 19.69 7.37 -5.61
N GLY A 286 19.10 8.02 -6.62
CA GLY A 286 18.57 9.38 -6.53
C GLY A 286 17.09 9.47 -6.89
N TYR A 287 16.60 10.70 -7.05
CA TYR A 287 15.20 10.99 -7.32
C TYR A 287 15.02 12.03 -8.41
N ASN A 288 14.06 11.79 -9.28
CA ASN A 288 13.48 12.80 -10.15
C ASN A 288 12.34 13.49 -9.40
N LYS A 289 12.24 14.82 -9.56
CA LYS A 289 11.28 15.65 -8.85
C LYS A 289 10.27 16.24 -9.80
N PHE A 290 9.00 16.16 -9.43
CA PHE A 290 7.88 16.59 -10.24
C PHE A 290 6.92 17.43 -9.41
N PHE A 291 6.28 18.42 -10.05
CA PHE A 291 5.26 19.24 -9.42
C PHE A 291 4.15 19.56 -10.42
N TYR A 292 2.96 19.87 -9.92
CA TYR A 292 1.85 20.27 -10.77
C TYR A 292 1.81 21.79 -10.94
N HIS A 293 1.88 22.25 -12.20
CA HIS A 293 1.78 23.66 -12.54
C HIS A 293 0.33 24.00 -12.92
N PRO A 294 -0.30 25.04 -12.33
CA PRO A 294 -1.70 25.41 -12.60
C PRO A 294 -1.92 26.11 -13.96
N GLY A 295 -0.93 26.07 -14.84
CA GLY A 295 -0.83 26.93 -16.02
C GLY A 295 -0.56 28.41 -15.72
N ALA A 296 -0.28 29.19 -16.78
CA ALA A 296 -0.18 30.65 -16.77
C ALA A 296 -0.56 31.18 -18.15
N SER A 297 -1.24 32.32 -18.22
CA SER A 297 -1.65 32.96 -19.48
C SER A 297 -0.89 34.25 -19.79
N PHE A 298 -0.16 34.79 -18.81
CA PHE A 298 0.64 36.02 -18.93
C PHE A 298 1.75 36.04 -17.86
N PRO A 299 2.97 36.56 -18.15
CA PRO A 299 3.45 37.08 -19.44
C PRO A 299 3.87 35.99 -20.43
N VAL A 300 4.04 34.75 -19.98
CA VAL A 300 4.38 33.59 -20.80
C VAL A 300 3.26 32.57 -20.65
N VAL A 301 2.76 32.05 -21.77
CA VAL A 301 1.74 31.00 -21.77
C VAL A 301 2.41 29.68 -21.37
N VAL A 302 1.97 29.12 -20.26
CA VAL A 302 2.39 27.81 -19.75
C VAL A 302 1.14 26.96 -19.60
N ALA A 303 1.11 25.78 -20.24
CA ALA A 303 0.02 24.85 -20.06
C ALA A 303 0.02 24.28 -18.63
N ALA A 304 -1.17 24.10 -18.06
CA ALA A 304 -1.31 23.34 -16.82
C ALA A 304 -0.85 21.90 -17.03
N GLY A 305 -0.33 21.28 -15.98
CA GLY A 305 0.11 19.90 -16.02
C GLY A 305 1.33 19.62 -15.15
N TRP A 306 1.73 18.35 -15.16
CA TRP A 306 2.90 17.87 -14.45
C TRP A 306 4.18 18.34 -15.12
N LYS A 307 5.11 18.86 -14.32
CA LYS A 307 6.39 19.39 -14.78
C LYS A 307 7.56 18.77 -14.04
N THR A 308 8.67 18.61 -14.74
CA THR A 308 9.98 18.33 -14.13
C THR A 308 10.48 19.56 -13.37
N SER A 309 11.52 19.41 -12.55
CA SER A 309 12.21 20.55 -11.92
C SER A 309 12.74 21.59 -12.91
N ALA A 310 12.95 21.22 -14.17
CA ALA A 310 13.37 22.11 -15.26
C ALA A 310 12.19 22.71 -16.05
N GLY A 311 10.94 22.39 -15.70
CA GLY A 311 9.73 22.92 -16.33
C GLY A 311 9.29 22.17 -17.59
N ALA A 312 9.93 21.05 -17.95
CA ALA A 312 9.49 20.20 -19.06
C ALA A 312 8.23 19.42 -18.68
N ASP A 313 7.41 19.06 -19.67
CA ASP A 313 6.23 18.21 -19.41
C ASP A 313 6.62 16.84 -18.86
N ALA A 314 5.89 16.37 -17.86
CA ALA A 314 6.13 15.11 -17.18
C ALA A 314 4.85 14.26 -17.06
N SER A 315 3.78 14.58 -17.79
CA SER A 315 2.49 13.92 -17.61
C SER A 315 2.57 12.42 -17.93
N ALA A 316 3.42 12.03 -18.89
CA ALA A 316 3.64 10.62 -19.25
C ALA A 316 4.63 9.88 -18.33
N GLN A 317 5.18 10.52 -17.29
CA GLN A 317 6.09 9.88 -16.36
C GLN A 317 5.35 8.80 -15.57
N ALA A 318 5.76 7.54 -15.74
CA ALA A 318 5.24 6.42 -14.96
C ALA A 318 5.54 6.61 -13.46
N LEU A 319 4.56 6.27 -12.61
CA LEU A 319 4.79 6.17 -11.18
C LEU A 319 5.65 4.94 -10.88
N THR A 320 6.55 5.09 -9.91
CA THR A 320 7.34 3.98 -9.36
C THR A 320 6.54 3.26 -8.26
N PRO A 321 6.85 1.99 -7.94
CA PRO A 321 6.16 1.25 -6.88
C PRO A 321 6.12 1.97 -5.53
N GLY A 322 7.22 2.63 -5.16
CA GLY A 322 7.28 3.55 -4.03
C GLY A 322 7.64 4.97 -4.49
N MET A 323 7.08 5.98 -3.82
CA MET A 323 7.30 7.39 -4.10
C MET A 323 7.31 8.23 -2.82
N ILE A 324 7.83 9.46 -2.91
CA ILE A 324 7.78 10.42 -1.81
C ILE A 324 6.91 11.60 -2.21
N ILE A 325 5.96 11.97 -1.35
CA ILE A 325 5.19 13.21 -1.47
C ILE A 325 5.71 14.20 -0.43
N GLN A 326 6.37 15.25 -0.90
CA GLN A 326 6.77 16.37 -0.07
C GLN A 326 5.62 17.40 -0.05
N ARG A 327 4.89 17.44 1.07
CA ARG A 327 3.75 18.35 1.26
C ARG A 327 4.23 19.68 1.83
N ARG A 328 4.06 20.74 1.04
CA ARG A 328 4.35 22.13 1.40
C ARG A 328 3.09 22.94 1.71
N GLY A 329 1.91 22.40 1.42
CA GLY A 329 0.66 22.92 1.95
C GLY A 329 0.65 22.95 3.48
N SER A 330 -0.11 23.88 4.06
CA SER A 330 -0.16 24.15 5.50
C SER A 330 -1.04 23.18 6.32
N GLY A 331 -1.60 22.16 5.68
CA GLY A 331 -2.47 21.18 6.33
C GLY A 331 -2.42 19.83 5.64
N ASP A 332 -2.66 18.80 6.45
CA ASP A 332 -2.75 17.42 6.01
C ASP A 332 -3.86 17.27 4.97
N VAL A 333 -3.70 16.32 4.06
CA VAL A 333 -4.66 16.10 2.99
C VAL A 333 -4.75 14.62 2.66
N ASN A 334 -5.98 14.13 2.46
CA ASN A 334 -6.19 12.83 1.83
C ASN A 334 -5.99 13.00 0.33
N VAL A 335 -4.92 12.40 -0.18
CA VAL A 335 -4.58 12.40 -1.60
C VAL A 335 -5.16 11.14 -2.23
N THR A 336 -5.93 11.32 -3.29
CA THR A 336 -6.47 10.19 -4.06
C THR A 336 -5.49 9.81 -5.16
N ILE A 337 -5.09 8.54 -5.17
CA ILE A 337 -4.48 7.91 -6.35
C ILE A 337 -5.58 7.21 -7.11
N SER A 338 -5.79 7.65 -8.35
CA SER A 338 -6.80 7.13 -9.25
C SER A 338 -6.34 5.81 -9.86
N VAL A 339 -7.29 4.88 -9.99
CA VAL A 339 -7.06 3.62 -10.70
C VAL A 339 -6.70 3.92 -12.16
N PRO A 340 -5.63 3.32 -12.71
CA PRO A 340 -5.34 3.40 -14.13
C PRO A 340 -6.42 2.72 -14.96
N ASP A 341 -6.59 3.16 -16.20
CA ASP A 341 -7.37 2.41 -17.18
C ASP A 341 -6.68 1.08 -17.48
N TYR A 342 -7.12 0.02 -16.81
CA TYR A 342 -6.79 -1.34 -17.19
C TYR A 342 -7.65 -1.71 -18.38
N ASN A 343 -7.06 -1.78 -19.57
CA ASN A 343 -7.69 -2.42 -20.72
C ASN A 343 -7.77 -3.93 -20.43
N LEU A 344 -8.74 -4.33 -19.61
CA LEU A 344 -9.07 -5.73 -19.37
C LEU A 344 -9.95 -6.17 -20.54
N GLU A 345 -9.32 -6.64 -21.62
CA GLU A 345 -9.99 -7.37 -22.71
C GLU A 345 -10.41 -8.78 -22.28
#